data_AF-A0A5K0XH32-F1
#
_entry.id   AF-A0A5K0XH32-F1
#
_cell.length_a   1.000
_cell.length_b   1.000
_cell.length_c   1.000
_cell.angle_alpha   90.00
_cell.angle_beta   90.00
_cell.angle_gamma   90.00
#
_symmetry.space_group_name_H-M   'P 1'
#
loop_
_entity.id
_entity.type
_entity.pdbx_description
1 polymer ?
#
loop_
_entity_poly.entity_id
_entity_poly.type
_entity_poly.pdbx_seq_one_letter_code
_entity_poly.pdbx_strand_id
1 'polypeptide(L)' 'LLVTGARPNTFSYAELKTATEDFNPANKLGQGGFGTVYK' A
#
# COMPACT_ATOMS: atom_id res chain seq x y z
N LEU A 1 29.28 10.46 -8.05
CA LEU A 1 28.53 9.27 -7.57
C LEU A 1 27.17 9.77 -7.09
N LEU A 2 26.15 9.74 -7.96
CA LEU A 2 24.84 10.32 -7.65
C LEU A 2 24.09 9.42 -6.67
N VAL A 3 24.04 9.82 -5.40
CA VAL A 3 23.14 9.25 -4.40
C VAL A 3 21.75 9.80 -4.66
N THR A 4 21.06 9.32 -5.71
CA THR A 4 19.61 9.50 -5.83
C THR A 4 18.91 8.30 -5.21
N GLY A 5 19.16 8.07 -3.92
CA GLY A 5 18.40 7.10 -3.14
C GLY A 5 17.11 7.77 -2.66
N ALA A 6 16.03 7.64 -3.41
CA ALA A 6 14.71 8.03 -2.92
C ALA A 6 14.45 7.27 -1.61
N ARG A 7 14.25 8.02 -0.52
CA ARG A 7 13.96 7.44 0.78
C ARG A 7 12.58 6.78 0.69
N PRO A 8 12.36 5.57 1.22
CA PRO A 8 11.04 4.98 1.27
C PRO A 8 10.09 5.91 2.03
N ASN A 9 8.90 6.15 1.47
CA ASN A 9 7.85 6.84 2.19
C ASN A 9 7.33 5.90 3.29
N THR A 10 7.21 6.42 4.52
CA THR A 10 6.57 5.71 5.62
C THR A 10 5.14 6.20 5.72
N PHE A 11 4.19 5.25 5.72
CA PHE A 11 2.78 5.52 5.93
C PHE A 11 2.32 4.79 7.19
N SER A 12 1.52 5.48 7.99
CA SER A 12 0.82 4.89 9.12
C SER A 12 -0.28 3.95 8.65
N TYR A 13 -0.70 3.04 9.52
CA TYR A 13 -1.84 2.16 9.25
C TYR A 13 -3.13 2.96 8.96
N ALA A 14 -3.35 4.09 9.64
CA ALA A 14 -4.53 4.93 9.44
C ALA A 14 -4.57 5.57 8.04
N GLU A 15 -3.41 5.98 7.51
CA GLU A 15 -3.30 6.48 6.13
C GLU A 15 -3.61 5.38 5.12
N LEU A 16 -3.04 4.18 5.30
CA LEU A 16 -3.32 3.02 4.44
C LEU A 16 -4.80 2.62 4.49
N LYS A 17 -5.39 2.60 5.68
CA LYS A 17 -6.81 2.31 5.90
C LYS A 17 -7.68 3.31 5.15
N THR A 18 -7.37 4.60 5.26
CA THR A 18 -8.14 5.67 4.59
C THR A 18 -7.99 5.58 3.08
N ALA A 19 -6.77 5.37 2.58
CA ALA A 19 -6.48 5.28 1.14
C ALA A 19 -7.17 4.11 0.45
N THR A 20 -7.38 3.01 1.17
CA THR A 20 -8.05 1.80 0.65
C THR A 20 -9.54 1.73 0.96
N GLU A 21 -10.13 2.81 1.48
CA GLU A 21 -11.54 2.88 1.94
C GLU A 21 -11.87 1.77 2.96
N ASP A 22 -11.03 1.62 3.98
CA ASP A 22 -11.07 0.53 4.96
C ASP A 22 -10.88 -0.86 4.34
N PHE A 23 -9.88 -0.99 3.46
CA PHE A 23 -9.58 -2.23 2.74
C PHE A 23 -10.81 -2.81 2.03
N ASN A 24 -11.59 -1.94 1.39
CA ASN A 24 -12.85 -2.29 0.75
C ASN A 24 -12.63 -3.41 -0.29
N PRO A 25 -13.38 -4.54 -0.23
CA PRO A 25 -13.27 -5.61 -1.21
C PRO A 25 -13.47 -5.16 -2.66
N ALA A 26 -14.22 -4.07 -2.90
CA ALA A 26 -14.38 -3.48 -4.23
C ALA A 26 -13.06 -2.92 -4.81
N ASN A 27 -12.09 -2.58 -3.96
CA ASN A 27 -10.77 -2.07 -4.34
C ASN A 27 -9.70 -3.18 -4.42
N LYS A 28 -10.06 -4.44 -4.17
CA LYS A 28 -9.12 -5.56 -4.26
C LYS A 28 -8.69 -5.79 -5.70
N LEU A 29 -7.37 -5.80 -5.91
CA LEU A 29 -6.75 -6.08 -7.20
C LEU A 29 -6.39 -7.56 -7.35
N GLY A 30 -6.06 -8.25 -6.25
CA GLY A 30 -5.70 -9.66 -6.28
C GLY A 30 -5.28 -10.21 -4.91
N GLN A 31 -5.05 -11.52 -4.86
CA GLN A 31 -4.55 -12.23 -3.66
C GLN A 31 -3.63 -13.36 -4.05
N GLY A 32 -2.57 -13.57 -3.26
CA GLY A 32 -1.65 -14.69 -3.38
C GLY A 32 -1.18 -15.19 -2.01
N GLY A 33 -0.16 -16.04 -1.97
CA GLY A 33 0.35 -16.66 -0.74
C GLY A 33 0.90 -15.68 0.30
N PHE A 34 1.18 -14.44 -0.10
CA PHE A 34 1.73 -13.39 0.77
C PHE A 34 0.73 -12.29 1.15
N GLY A 35 -0.53 -12.42 0.74
CA GLY A 35 -1.59 -11.48 1.12
C GLY A 35 -2.41 -10.95 -0.05
N THR A 36 -3.07 -9.81 0.20
CA THR A 36 -4.03 -9.16 -0.70
C THR A 36 -3.52 -7.80 -1.13
N VAL A 37 -3.74 -7.44 -2.39
CA VAL A 37 -3.40 -6.13 -2.95
C VAL A 37 -4.67 -5.33 -3.17
N TYR A 38 -4.67 -4.07 -2.75
CA TYR A 38 -5.75 -3.10 -2.97
C TYR A 38 -5.24 -1.95 -3.86
N LYS A 39 -6.14 -1.31 -4.59
CA LYS A 39 -5.87 -0.06 -5.32
C LYS A 39 -5.50 1.06 -4.36
#